data_AF-V9L3U4-F1
#
_entry.id   AF-V9L3U4-F1
#
_cell.length_a   1.000
_cell.length_b   1.000
_cell.length_c   1.000
_cell.angle_alpha   90.00
_cell.angle_beta   90.00
_cell.angle_gamma   90.00
#
_symmetry.space_group_name_H-M   'P 1'
#
loop_
_entity.id
_entity.type
_entity.pdbx_description
1 polymer ?
#
loop_
_entity_poly.entity_id
_entity_poly.type
_entity_poly.pdbx_seq_one_letter_code
_entity_poly.pdbx_strand_id
1 'polypeptide(L)' 'MGKIFQVIVLGFKGEKFAIDVAKEEKHFNEMTVLEFKKKLISKLPGYSGI' A
#
# COMPACT_ATOMS: atom_id res chain seq x y z
N MET A 1 -12.83 -13.11 -10.33
CA MET A 1 -11.72 -12.29 -9.78
C MET A 1 -12.33 -11.04 -9.17
N GLY A 2 -12.14 -10.82 -7.87
CA GLY A 2 -12.75 -9.68 -7.15
C GLY A 2 -12.01 -8.37 -7.40
N LYS A 3 -12.71 -7.23 -7.29
CA LYS A 3 -12.11 -5.89 -7.38
C LYS A 3 -11.17 -5.68 -6.18
N ILE A 4 -9.96 -5.22 -6.44
CA ILE A 4 -8.99 -4.79 -5.42
C ILE A 4 -8.65 -3.33 -5.72
N PHE A 5 -8.79 -2.49 -4.70
CA PHE A 5 -8.34 -1.10 -4.74
C PHE A 5 -6.84 -1.06 -4.49
N GLN A 6 -6.09 -0.51 -5.45
CA GLN A 6 -4.63 -0.47 -5.42
C GLN A 6 -4.16 0.99 -5.53
N VAL A 7 -3.08 1.32 -4.82
CA VAL A 7 -2.40 2.61 -4.90
C VAL A 7 -0.98 2.39 -5.43
N ILE A 8 -0.57 3.25 -6.36
CA ILE A 8 0.81 3.29 -6.85
C ILE A 8 1.58 4.34 -6.05
N VAL A 9 2.63 3.92 -5.35
CA VAL A 9 3.54 4.81 -4.62
C VAL A 9 4.78 5.07 -5.46
N LEU A 10 5.09 6.34 -5.68
CA LEU A 10 6.35 6.78 -6.30
C LEU A 10 7.35 7.04 -5.19
N GLY A 11 8.45 6.29 -5.19
CA GLY A 11 9.54 6.50 -4.25
C GLY A 11 10.58 7.51 -4.75
N PHE A 12 11.55 7.83 -3.90
CA PHE A 12 12.46 8.96 -4.11
C PHE A 12 13.44 8.78 -5.28
N LYS A 13 13.73 7.55 -5.69
CA LYS A 13 14.61 7.26 -6.86
C LYS A 13 13.80 6.88 -8.10
N GLY A 14 12.50 7.16 -8.12
CA GLY A 14 11.60 6.85 -9.24
C GLY A 14 11.06 5.42 -9.21
N GLU A 15 11.32 4.64 -8.15
CA GLU A 15 10.70 3.34 -7.94
C GLU A 15 9.17 3.45 -7.84
N LYS A 16 8.47 2.42 -8.34
CA LYS A 16 7.01 2.34 -8.31
C LYS A 16 6.59 1.11 -7.52
N PHE A 17 5.81 1.31 -6.47
CA PHE A 17 5.26 0.22 -5.67
C PHE A 17 3.75 0.14 -5.84
N ALA A 18 3.26 -1.01 -6.28
CA ALA A 18 1.84 -1.32 -6.32
C ALA A 18 1.41 -1.91 -4.96
N ILE A 19 0.57 -1.18 -4.24
CA ILE A 19 0.12 -1.55 -2.88
C ILE A 19 -1.38 -1.85 -2.91
N ASP A 20 -1.74 -3.09 -2.60
CA ASP A 20 -3.14 -3.50 -2.45
C ASP A 20 -3.71 -2.94 -1.13
N VAL A 21 -4.71 -2.09 -1.26
CA VAL A 21 -5.27 -1.33 -0.14
C VAL A 21 -6.46 -2.05 0.45
N ALA A 22 -7.51 -2.32 -0.34
CA ALA A 22 -8.74 -2.93 0.14
C ALA A 22 -9.48 -3.70 -0.98
N LYS A 23 -10.41 -4.58 -0.59
CA LYS A 23 -11.32 -5.29 -1.52
C LYS A 23 -12.70 -4.62 -1.63
N GLU A 24 -13.02 -3.74 -0.69
CA GLU A 24 -14.28 -3.03 -0.58
C GLU A 24 -14.02 -1.52 -0.55
N GLU A 25 -14.92 -0.77 -1.16
CA GLU A 25 -14.81 0.69 -1.28
C GLU A 25 -14.86 1.37 0.08
N LYS A 26 -15.71 0.89 0.99
CA LYS A 26 -15.83 1.42 2.35
C LYS A 26 -14.49 1.38 3.09
N HIS A 27 -13.83 0.23 3.08
CA HIS A 27 -12.52 0.08 3.71
C HIS A 27 -11.46 0.95 3.01
N PHE A 28 -11.50 1.06 1.68
CA PHE A 28 -10.60 1.98 0.96
C PHE A 28 -10.74 3.43 1.45
N ASN A 29 -11.98 3.90 1.60
CA ASN A 29 -12.29 5.28 2.01
C ASN A 29 -12.00 5.55 3.50
N GLU A 30 -12.13 4.55 4.36
CA GLU A 30 -11.91 4.68 5.81
C GLU A 30 -10.44 4.45 6.22
N MET A 31 -9.61 3.90 5.32
CA MET A 31 -8.22 3.58 5.65
C MET A 31 -7.41 4.84 5.98
N THR A 32 -6.71 4.79 7.10
CA THR A 32 -5.80 5.86 7.50
C THR A 32 -4.47 5.76 6.75
N VAL A 33 -3.79 6.91 6.63
CA VAL A 33 -2.42 6.96 6.09
C VAL A 33 -1.45 6.10 6.91
N LEU A 34 -1.67 5.96 8.23
CA LEU A 34 -0.85 5.11 9.09
C LEU A 34 -0.97 3.62 8.73
N GLU A 35 -2.19 3.12 8.55
CA GLU A 35 -2.44 1.74 8.13
C GLU A 35 -1.89 1.47 6.73
N PHE A 36 -2.06 2.43 5.82
CA PHE A 36 -1.45 2.36 4.50
C PHE A 36 0.08 2.27 4.57
N LYS A 37 0.73 3.11 5.40
CA LYS A 37 2.19 3.07 5.59
C LYS A 37 2.67 1.73 6.13
N LYS A 38 1.93 1.09 7.05
CA LYS A 38 2.24 -0.27 7.54
C LYS A 38 2.22 -1.30 6.39
N LYS A 39 1.25 -1.20 5.47
CA LYS A 39 1.21 -2.06 4.27
C LYS A 39 2.37 -1.77 3.32
N LEU A 40 2.65 -0.50 3.05
CA LEU A 40 3.76 -0.08 2.19
C LEU A 40 5.11 -0.59 2.69
N ILE A 41 5.37 -0.49 4.00
CA ILE A 41 6.61 -0.93 4.64
C ILE A 41 6.92 -2.40 4.32
N SER A 42 5.90 -3.29 4.31
CA SER A 42 6.09 -4.71 3.97
C SER A 42 6.54 -4.96 2.52
N LYS A 43 6.48 -3.95 1.65
CA LYS A 43 6.86 -4.02 0.23
C LYS A 43 8.15 -3.27 -0.08
N LEU A 44 8.71 -2.53 0.89
CA LEU A 44 9.95 -1.80 0.69
C LEU A 44 11.16 -2.74 0.81
N PRO A 45 12.10 -2.72 -0.16
CA PRO A 45 13.32 -3.50 -0.07
C PRO A 45 14.18 -3.03 1.12
N GLY A 46 14.65 -3.98 1.94
CA GLY A 46 15.48 -3.69 3.12
C GLY A 46 14.71 -3.46 4.42
N TYR A 47 13.37 -3.44 4.40
CA TYR A 47 12.54 -3.37 5.61
C TYR A 47 12.07 -4.77 6.03
N SER A 48 13.01 -5.70 6.17
CA SER A 48 12.77 -7.01 6.76
C SER A 48 13.11 -6.95 8.25
N GLY A 49 12.17 -6.45 9.05
CA GLY A 49 12.12 -6.60 10.51
C GLY A 49 13.33 -6.09 11.30
N ILE A 50 13.21 -4.88 11.86
CA ILE A 50 13.86 -4.54 13.14
C ILE A 50 12.76 -4.60 14.20
#